data_AF-A0AAN9ANR1-F1
#
_entry.id   AF-A0AAN9ANR1-F1
#
_cell.length_a   1.000
_cell.length_b   1.000
_cell.length_c   1.000
_cell.angle_alpha   90.00
_cell.angle_beta   90.00
_cell.angle_gamma   90.00
#
_symmetry.space_group_name_H-M   'P 1'
#
loop_
_entity.id
_entity.type
_entity.pdbx_description
1 polymer ?
#
loop_
_entity_poly.entity_id
_entity_poly.type
_entity_poly.pdbx_seq_one_letter_code
_entity_poly.pdbx_strand_id
1 'polypeptide(L)' 'MPPRRKLSDLDRGRAIGWLQDGVAARQVAQRLAVALSVIIRLKQRFWKSAGATTFWSAQSHHTLHSEAGHATKNGYAKQH' A
#
# COMPACT_ATOMS: atom_id res chain seq x y z
N MET A 1 18.01 -26.44 21.15
CA MET A 1 17.31 -25.60 20.16
C MET A 1 16.34 -24.69 20.92
N PRO A 2 16.45 -23.34 20.87
CA PRO A 2 15.57 -22.48 21.66
C PRO A 2 14.11 -22.65 21.20
N PRO A 3 13.14 -22.71 22.12
CA PRO A 3 11.74 -22.86 21.75
C PRO A 3 11.31 -21.70 20.84
N ARG A 4 10.68 -22.04 19.70
CA ARG A 4 10.15 -21.06 18.74
C ARG A 4 8.96 -20.35 19.37
N ARG A 5 9.21 -19.30 20.16
CA ARG A 5 8.15 -18.46 20.73
C ARG A 5 7.41 -17.77 19.57
N LYS A 6 6.12 -18.08 19.43
CA LYS A 6 5.24 -17.40 18.48
C LYS A 6 5.06 -15.96 18.94
N LEU A 7 5.27 -14.99 18.05
CA LEU A 7 5.00 -13.58 18.30
C LEU A 7 3.48 -13.39 18.45
N SER A 8 3.05 -12.82 19.58
CA SER A 8 1.65 -12.49 19.82
C SER A 8 1.17 -11.39 18.86
N ASP A 9 -0.14 -11.26 18.63
CA ASP A 9 -0.66 -10.22 17.74
C ASP A 9 -0.43 -8.81 18.32
N LEU A 10 -0.44 -8.66 19.65
CA LEU A 10 -0.06 -7.43 20.33
C LEU A 10 1.40 -7.05 20.07
N ASP A 11 2.31 -8.02 20.16
CA ASP A 11 3.74 -7.80 19.90
C ASP A 11 4.01 -7.51 18.42
N ARG A 12 3.22 -8.08 17.50
CA ARG A 12 3.27 -7.73 16.07
C ARG A 12 2.91 -6.26 15.85
N GLY A 13 1.81 -5.80 16.45
CA GLY A 13 1.38 -4.40 16.35
C GLY A 13 2.46 -3.44 16.86
N ARG A 14 3.03 -3.72 18.04
CA ARG A 14 4.13 -2.92 18.61
C ARG A 14 5.39 -2.95 17.74
N ALA A 15 5.76 -4.11 17.22
CA ALA A 15 6.91 -4.24 16.31
C ALA A 15 6.73 -3.41 15.04
N ILE A 16 5.53 -3.43 14.45
CA ILE A 16 5.22 -2.65 13.24
C ILE A 16 5.27 -1.16 13.53
N GLY A 17 4.67 -0.70 14.64
CA GLY A 17 4.71 0.71 15.05
C GLY A 17 6.15 1.22 15.17
N TRP A 18 7.01 0.51 15.92
CA TRP A 18 8.42 0.90 16.04
C TRP A 18 9.18 0.87 14.71
N LEU A 19 8.87 -0.08 13.82
CA LEU A 19 9.48 -0.13 12.49
C LEU A 19 9.05 1.05 11.61
N GLN A 20 7.82 1.55 11.77
CA GLN A 20 7.30 2.75 11.10
C GLN A 20 7.96 4.01 11.65
N ASP A 21 8.21 4.06 12.97
CA ASP A 21 8.93 5.16 13.64
C ASP A 21 10.44 5.21 13.32
N GLY A 22 10.95 4.31 12.47
CA GLY A 22 12.35 4.27 12.07
C GLY A 22 13.28 3.50 13.00
N VAL A 23 12.76 2.78 14.00
CA VAL A 23 13.56 1.95 14.91
C VAL A 23 14.18 0.78 14.14
N ALA A 24 15.48 0.54 14.36
CA ALA A 24 16.19 -0.56 13.70
C ALA A 24 15.61 -1.93 14.08
N ALA A 25 15.45 -2.81 13.09
CA ALA A 25 14.88 -4.16 13.29
C ALA A 25 15.63 -4.98 14.36
N ARG A 26 16.95 -4.76 14.50
CA ARG A 26 17.77 -5.38 15.55
C ARG A 26 17.36 -4.95 16.95
N GLN A 27 17.08 -3.65 17.13
CA GLN A 27 16.64 -3.09 18.39
C GLN A 27 15.22 -3.55 18.75
N VAL A 28 14.33 -3.64 17.75
CA VAL A 28 12.98 -4.23 17.92
C VAL A 28 13.06 -5.69 18.35
N ALA A 29 13.93 -6.48 17.70
CA ALA A 29 14.13 -7.89 18.04
C ALA A 29 14.63 -8.09 19.48
N GLN A 30 15.55 -7.24 19.93
CA GLN A 30 16.04 -7.23 21.32
C GLN A 30 14.94 -6.86 22.31
N ARG A 31 14.16 -5.81 22.04
CA ARG A 31 13.06 -5.36 22.91
C ARG A 31 11.97 -6.43 23.11
N LEU A 32 11.69 -7.21 22.06
CA LEU A 32 10.67 -8.27 22.10
C LEU A 32 11.24 -9.64 22.44
N ALA A 33 12.55 -9.74 22.71
CA ALA A 33 13.25 -11.00 22.96
C ALA A 33 12.97 -12.08 21.89
N VAL A 34 13.00 -11.68 20.62
CA VAL A 34 12.76 -12.57 19.47
C VAL A 34 13.91 -12.55 18.48
N ALA A 35 13.99 -13.57 17.63
CA ALA A 35 14.98 -13.63 16.58
C ALA A 35 14.78 -12.52 15.55
N LEU A 36 15.87 -11.90 15.10
CA LEU A 36 15.86 -10.87 14.06
C LEU A 36 15.15 -11.33 12.77
N SER A 37 15.29 -12.61 12.41
CA SER A 37 14.62 -13.21 11.25
C SER A 37 13.09 -13.21 11.32
N VAL A 38 12.51 -13.11 12.53
CA VAL A 38 11.06 -12.95 12.72
C VAL A 38 10.65 -11.52 12.37
N ILE A 39 11.41 -10.53 12.83
CA ILE A 39 11.14 -9.11 12.56
C ILE A 39 11.35 -8.78 11.08
N ILE A 40 12.40 -9.31 10.45
CA ILE A 40 12.66 -9.12 9.01
C ILE A 40 11.48 -9.65 8.17
N ARG A 41 11.01 -10.88 8.47
CA ARG A 41 9.85 -11.47 7.76
C ARG A 41 8.56 -10.68 8.01
N LEU A 42 8.36 -10.19 9.24
CA LEU A 42 7.22 -9.34 9.58
C LEU A 42 7.23 -8.04 8.75
N LYS A 43 8.39 -7.36 8.68
CA LYS A 43 8.58 -6.15 7.87
C LYS A 43 8.29 -6.41 6.39
N GLN A 44 8.88 -7.45 5.82
CA GLN A 44 8.67 -7.82 4.41
C GLN A 44 7.19 -8.08 4.09
N ARG A 45 6.49 -8.82 4.96
CA ARG A 45 5.07 -9.13 4.75
C ARG A 45 4.19 -7.88 4.79
N PHE A 46 4.42 -6.99 5.76
CA PHE A 46 3.66 -5.76 5.90
C PHE A 46 3.83 -4.84 4.68
N TRP A 47 5.06 -4.69 4.20
CA TRP A 47 5.37 -3.79 3.07
C TRP A 47 4.95 -4.39 1.73
N LYS A 48 4.99 -5.73 1.60
CA LYS A 48 4.46 -6.43 0.41
C LYS A 48 2.94 -6.31 0.30
N SER A 49 2.22 -6.33 1.42
CA SER A 49 0.77 -6.10 1.43
C SER A 49 0.41 -4.64 1.11
N ALA A 50 1.20 -3.67 1.60
CA ALA A 50 0.97 -2.25 1.29
C ALA A 50 1.20 -1.92 -0.20
N GLY A 51 2.14 -2.60 -0.87
CA GLY A 51 2.38 -2.43 -2.31
C GLY A 51 1.38 -3.17 -3.22
N ALA A 52 0.58 -4.09 -2.69
CA ALA A 52 -0.37 -4.88 -3.49
C ALA A 52 -1.73 -4.18 -3.69
N THR A 53 -2.05 -3.16 -2.89
CA THR A 53 -3.35 -2.47 -2.95
C THR A 53 -3.44 -1.45 -4.09
N THR A 54 -2.35 -1.15 -4.80
CA THR A 54 -2.34 -0.13 -5.87
C THR A 54 -2.51 -0.70 -7.29
N PHE A 55 -2.65 -2.01 -7.47
CA PHE A 55 -2.69 -2.63 -8.82
C PHE A 55 -4.06 -3.16 -9.28
N TRP A 56 -5.14 -2.93 -8.52
CA TRP A 56 -6.49 -3.41 -8.87
C TRP A 56 -7.53 -2.31 -9.10
N SER A 57 -7.09 -1.12 -9.50
CA SER A 57 -7.97 -0.04 -9.97
C SER A 57 -7.46 0.56 -11.29
N ALA A 58 -7.32 -0.27 -12.32
CA ALA A 58 -7.06 0.20 -13.69
C ALA A 58 -7.78 -0.63 -14.77
N GLN A 59 -8.75 -1.47 -14.40
CA GLN A 59 -9.51 -2.25 -15.35
C GLN A 59 -11.00 -2.22 -14.99
N SER A 60 -11.62 -1.06 -15.21
CA SER A 60 -13.07 -0.94 -15.26
C SER A 60 -13.47 0.09 -16.30
N HIS A 61 -13.76 -0.43 -17.49
CA HIS A 61 -14.77 0.04 -18.42
C HIS A 61 -14.52 1.37 -19.14
N HIS A 62 -13.80 1.26 -20.26
CA HIS A 62 -14.22 1.90 -21.51
C HIS A 62 -15.70 1.53 -21.79
N THR A 63 -16.63 2.40 -21.44
CA THR A 63 -17.97 2.40 -22.02
C THR A 63 -18.28 3.83 -22.45
N LEU A 64 -18.22 4.03 -23.76
CA LEU A 64 -18.58 5.20 -24.55
C LEU A 64 -19.54 6.20 -23.88
N HIS A 65 -19.03 7.34 -23.41
CA HIS A 65 -19.82 8.58 -23.35
C HIS A 65 -19.96 9.11 -24.78
N SER A 66 -21.07 8.76 -25.44
CA SER A 66 -21.61 9.55 -26.55
C SER A 66 -22.94 10.15 -26.10
N GLU A 67 -22.89 11.00 -25.07
CA GLU A 67 -24.00 11.88 -24.73
C GLU A 67 -23.89 13.16 -25.57
N ALA A 68 -24.96 13.37 -26.34
CA ALA A 68 -25.55 14.64 -26.73
C ALA A 68 -24.74 15.93 -26.44
N GLY A 69 -24.35 16.61 -27.52
CA GLY A 69 -23.75 17.93 -27.44
C GLY A 69 -23.74 18.67 -28.78
N HIS A 70 -24.86 18.67 -29.52
CA HIS A 70 -24.99 19.53 -30.71
C HIS A 70 -25.28 20.98 -30.30
N ALA A 71 -24.27 21.65 -29.75
CA ALA A 71 -24.25 23.09 -29.55
C ALA A 71 -23.34 23.71 -30.62
N THR A 72 -23.86 23.82 -31.85
CA THR A 72 -23.21 24.60 -32.92
C THR A 72 -23.39 26.09 -32.65
N LYS A 73 -22.51 26.67 -31.83
CA LYS A 73 -22.14 28.09 -31.95
C LYS A 73 -20.81 28.14 -32.70
N ASN A 74 -20.87 28.36 -34.02
CA ASN A 74 -19.71 28.81 -34.77
C ASN A 74 -20.14 29.97 -35.67
N GLY A 75 -19.72 31.17 -35.27
CA GLY A 75 -19.66 32.32 -36.17
C GLY A 75 -18.50 32.14 -37.13
N TYR A 76 -18.81 32.16 -38.42
CA TYR A 76 -17.98 32.39 -39.61
C TYR A 76 -19.03 32.66 -40.72
N ALA A 77 -18.95 33.61 -41.63
CA ALA A 77 -17.86 34.44 -42.10
C ALA A 77 -18.44 35.67 -42.85
N LYS A 78 -17.58 36.68 -43.07
CA LYS A 78 -17.70 37.65 -44.16
C LYS A 78 -18.07 36.96 -45.49
N GLN A 79 -18.87 37.59 -46.34
CA GLN A 79 -18.45 38.07 -47.68
C GLN A 79 -19.65 38.55 -48.53
N HIS A 80 -19.45 39.75 -49.12
CA HIS A 80 -20.17 40.43 -50.22
C HIS A 80 -21.60 40.96 -49.99
#